data_AF-A0A060C9L0-F1
#
_entry.id   AF-A0A060C9L0-F1
#
_cell.length_a   1.000
_cell.length_b   1.000
_cell.length_c   1.000
_cell.angle_alpha   90.00
_cell.angle_beta   90.00
_cell.angle_gamma   90.00
#
_symmetry.space_group_name_H-M   'P 1'
#
loop_
_entity.id
_entity.type
_entity.pdbx_description
1 polymer ?
#
loop_
_entity_poly.entity_id
_entity_poly.type
_entity_poly.pdbx_seq_one_letter_code
_entity_poly.pdbx_strand_id
1 'polypeptide(L)'
;DDLRAERRGRNAPAYVFGVSKGGMMAYRFACARPDRVAAIAVVAGTLSTDDCAGAAVPLLHIHGTRDENVPLDGGRGRNSARGANWPAVMPGIEKFRRANHADAQPKVERVSSDTVCQSYTRNGREVVRLCLIEGGGHAWPGMEAEVRQRRRGVYVQLSSMRRKRSPSSFWPI
;
A
#
# COMPACT_ATOMS: atom_id res chain seq x y z
N ASP A 1 18.13 14.73 -13.17
CA ASP A 1 19.03 13.77 -13.85
C ASP A 1 20.44 13.66 -13.25
N ASP A 2 20.77 14.39 -12.17
CA ASP A 2 22.10 14.39 -11.54
C ASP A 2 22.56 13.06 -10.91
N LEU A 3 21.69 12.36 -10.17
CA LEU A 3 22.08 11.09 -9.50
C LEU A 3 22.40 9.94 -10.49
N ARG A 4 21.98 10.08 -11.76
CA ARG A 4 22.34 9.14 -12.83
C ARG A 4 23.70 9.46 -13.44
N ALA A 5 24.14 10.71 -13.38
CA ALA A 5 25.43 11.14 -13.91
C ALA A 5 26.61 10.60 -13.08
N GLU A 6 26.43 10.45 -11.75
CA GLU A 6 27.46 9.90 -10.85
C GLU A 6 27.62 8.37 -10.97
N ARG A 7 26.58 7.65 -11.41
CA ARG A 7 26.64 6.20 -11.69
C ARG A 7 26.85 5.94 -13.18
N ARG A 8 28.06 6.25 -13.68
CA ARG A 8 28.50 5.84 -15.02
C ARG A 8 28.21 4.35 -15.25
N GLY A 9 27.29 4.03 -16.15
CA GLY A 9 27.14 2.69 -16.73
C GLY A 9 25.81 1.94 -16.55
N ARG A 10 24.78 2.45 -15.86
CA ARG A 10 23.48 1.75 -15.80
C ARG A 10 22.29 2.65 -16.13
N ASN A 11 21.87 2.61 -17.40
CA ASN A 11 20.52 3.04 -17.84
C ASN A 11 19.41 2.08 -17.35
N ALA A 12 19.59 1.43 -16.20
CA ALA A 12 18.61 0.50 -15.67
C ALA A 12 17.37 1.27 -15.15
N PRO A 13 16.15 0.74 -15.35
CA PRO A 13 14.96 1.27 -14.72
C PRO A 13 15.09 1.22 -13.18
N ALA A 14 14.54 2.21 -12.48
CA ALA A 14 14.65 2.35 -11.03
C ALA A 14 13.50 1.63 -10.30
N TYR A 15 13.75 1.20 -9.07
CA TYR A 15 12.69 0.83 -8.14
C TYR A 15 12.27 2.06 -7.34
N VAL A 16 10.97 2.36 -7.28
CA VAL A 16 10.46 3.55 -6.59
C VAL A 16 9.47 3.12 -5.52
N PHE A 17 9.67 3.58 -4.29
CA PHE A 17 8.81 3.19 -3.19
C PHE A 17 8.61 4.31 -2.19
N GLY A 18 7.54 4.22 -1.42
CA GLY A 18 7.29 5.17 -0.36
C GLY A 18 6.02 4.91 0.41
N VAL A 19 5.91 5.60 1.54
CA VAL A 19 4.72 5.61 2.40
C VAL A 19 3.89 6.86 2.15
N SER A 20 2.56 6.77 2.25
CA SER A 20 1.67 7.93 2.19
C SER A 20 1.84 8.72 0.89
N LYS A 21 2.07 10.04 0.98
CA LYS A 21 2.42 10.90 -0.15
C LYS A 21 3.66 10.44 -0.91
N GLY A 22 4.63 9.80 -0.26
CA GLY A 22 5.76 9.18 -0.94
C GLY A 22 5.32 8.00 -1.82
N GLY A 23 4.35 7.21 -1.35
CA GLY A 23 3.72 6.15 -2.14
C GLY A 23 2.86 6.69 -3.29
N MET A 24 2.12 7.78 -3.06
CA MET A 24 1.40 8.50 -4.12
C MET A 24 2.38 9.07 -5.18
N MET A 25 3.54 9.54 -4.76
CA MET A 25 4.59 9.99 -5.67
C MET A 25 5.17 8.82 -6.48
N ALA A 26 5.35 7.64 -5.86
CA ALA A 26 5.76 6.43 -6.58
C ALA A 26 4.75 6.06 -7.68
N TYR A 27 3.45 6.10 -7.36
CA TYR A 27 2.39 5.97 -8.36
C TYR A 27 2.53 7.00 -9.49
N ARG A 28 2.56 8.28 -9.14
CA ARG A 28 2.66 9.39 -10.12
C ARG A 28 3.88 9.23 -11.02
N PHE A 29 5.02 8.84 -10.46
CA PHE A 29 6.25 8.67 -11.22
C PHE A 29 6.17 7.48 -12.19
N ALA A 30 5.62 6.34 -11.75
CA ALA A 30 5.40 5.19 -12.62
C ALA A 30 4.43 5.52 -13.77
N CYS A 31 3.38 6.29 -13.50
CA CYS A 31 2.44 6.75 -14.52
C CYS A 31 3.10 7.70 -15.52
N ALA A 32 3.94 8.63 -15.05
CA ALA A 32 4.56 9.64 -15.90
C ALA A 32 5.80 9.13 -16.69
N ARG A 33 6.51 8.13 -16.17
CA ARG A 33 7.78 7.63 -16.74
C ARG A 33 7.91 6.11 -16.61
N PRO A 34 6.97 5.31 -17.17
CA PRO A 34 6.97 3.86 -17.00
C PRO A 34 8.24 3.19 -17.54
N ASP A 35 8.85 3.75 -18.59
CA ASP A 35 10.12 3.32 -19.18
C ASP A 35 11.34 3.46 -18.25
N ARG A 36 11.21 4.29 -17.20
CA ARG A 36 12.28 4.55 -16.23
C ARG A 36 12.11 3.78 -14.92
N VAL A 37 11.06 2.96 -14.79
CA VAL A 37 10.70 2.28 -13.55
C VAL A 37 10.63 0.76 -13.73
N ALA A 38 11.40 0.03 -12.92
CA ALA A 38 11.42 -1.44 -12.91
C ALA A 38 10.20 -2.01 -12.18
N ALA A 39 9.83 -1.40 -11.05
CA ALA A 39 8.65 -1.71 -10.24
C ALA A 39 8.43 -0.60 -9.20
N ILE A 40 7.23 -0.55 -8.63
CA ILE A 40 6.92 0.32 -7.49
C ILE A 40 6.43 -0.46 -6.27
N ALA A 41 6.74 0.07 -5.08
CA ALA A 41 6.14 -0.39 -3.82
C ALA A 41 5.47 0.79 -3.09
N VAL A 42 4.18 0.66 -2.81
CA VAL A 42 3.37 1.71 -2.19
C VAL A 42 2.86 1.23 -0.84
N VAL A 43 3.08 2.02 0.20
CA VAL A 43 2.55 1.75 1.53
C VAL A 43 1.60 2.87 1.95
N ALA A 44 0.42 2.54 2.44
CA ALA A 44 -0.52 3.50 3.04
C ALA A 44 -0.79 4.73 2.14
N GLY A 45 -0.83 4.52 0.81
CA GLY A 45 -1.06 5.55 -0.21
C GLY A 45 -2.20 5.15 -1.13
N THR A 46 -2.49 5.96 -2.15
CA THR A 46 -3.47 5.62 -3.20
C THR A 46 -3.05 6.23 -4.53
N LEU A 47 -3.61 5.76 -5.63
CA LEU A 47 -3.41 6.37 -6.93
C LEU A 47 -4.23 7.66 -7.02
N SER A 48 -3.60 8.80 -6.74
CA SER A 48 -4.22 10.13 -6.72
C SER A 48 -3.88 11.00 -7.93
N THR A 49 -3.62 10.36 -9.08
CA THR A 49 -3.37 11.03 -10.36
C THR A 49 -4.27 10.45 -11.44
N ASP A 50 -4.87 11.32 -12.25
CA ASP A 50 -5.73 10.91 -13.37
C ASP A 50 -4.90 10.47 -14.57
N ASP A 51 -3.74 11.13 -14.75
CA ASP A 51 -2.77 10.83 -15.79
C ASP A 51 -1.98 9.56 -15.44
N CYS A 52 -2.51 8.42 -15.90
CA CYS A 52 -1.89 7.11 -15.74
C CYS A 52 -2.36 6.15 -16.84
N ALA A 53 -2.16 6.55 -18.09
CA ALA A 53 -2.46 5.71 -19.24
C ALA A 53 -1.30 4.74 -19.50
N GLY A 54 -1.57 3.42 -19.43
CA GLY A 54 -0.68 2.40 -20.00
C GLY A 54 0.63 2.09 -19.24
N ALA A 55 0.76 2.46 -17.96
CA ALA A 55 1.94 2.11 -17.17
C ALA A 55 1.96 0.62 -16.80
N ALA A 56 2.53 -0.23 -17.67
CA ALA A 56 2.81 -1.64 -17.41
C ALA A 56 4.02 -1.81 -16.47
N VAL A 57 3.88 -1.30 -15.24
CA VAL A 57 4.92 -1.33 -14.20
C VAL A 57 4.45 -2.28 -13.10
N PRO A 58 5.27 -3.25 -12.67
CA PRO A 58 4.94 -4.11 -11.54
C PRO A 58 4.69 -3.31 -10.25
N LEU A 59 3.69 -3.70 -9.48
CA LEU A 59 3.23 -2.99 -8.29
C LEU A 59 3.14 -3.91 -7.09
N LEU A 60 3.76 -3.52 -5.98
CA LEU A 60 3.41 -3.98 -4.64
C LEU A 60 2.68 -2.86 -3.91
N HIS A 61 1.49 -3.13 -3.37
CA HIS A 61 0.74 -2.21 -2.54
C HIS A 61 0.48 -2.84 -1.17
N ILE A 62 0.79 -2.13 -0.10
CA ILE A 62 0.52 -2.56 1.27
C ILE A 62 -0.34 -1.50 1.95
N HIS A 63 -1.46 -1.92 2.55
CA HIS A 63 -2.40 -0.98 3.15
C HIS A 63 -3.00 -1.52 4.46
N GLY A 64 -3.19 -0.65 5.44
CA GLY A 64 -3.89 -0.98 6.67
C GLY A 64 -5.40 -0.82 6.53
N THR A 65 -6.20 -1.77 7.01
CA THR A 65 -7.68 -1.70 6.89
C THR A 65 -8.31 -0.60 7.76
N ARG A 66 -7.54 -0.02 8.70
CA ARG A 66 -7.95 1.09 9.58
C ARG A 66 -7.11 2.36 9.35
N ASP A 67 -6.59 2.54 8.14
CA ASP A 67 -5.93 3.79 7.77
C ASP A 67 -6.92 4.97 7.81
N GLU A 68 -6.71 5.91 8.73
CA GLU A 68 -7.55 7.11 8.89
C GLU A 68 -6.97 8.35 8.17
N ASN A 69 -5.80 8.23 7.56
CA ASN A 69 -5.16 9.31 6.81
C ASN A 69 -5.46 9.16 5.31
N VAL A 70 -5.37 7.95 4.78
CA VAL A 70 -5.70 7.57 3.40
C VAL A 70 -6.62 6.36 3.49
N PRO A 71 -7.95 6.53 3.60
CA PRO A 71 -8.84 5.39 3.82
C PRO A 71 -8.80 4.40 2.66
N LEU A 72 -8.83 3.10 2.98
CA LEU A 72 -8.81 2.01 1.99
C LEU A 72 -9.93 2.15 0.94
N ASP A 73 -11.14 2.46 1.41
CA ASP A 73 -12.34 2.65 0.59
C ASP A 73 -12.45 4.08 0.02
N GLY A 74 -11.41 4.90 0.22
CA GLY A 74 -11.39 6.31 -0.18
C GLY A 74 -12.21 7.20 0.76
N GLY A 75 -12.36 8.46 0.35
CA GLY A 75 -13.05 9.46 1.15
C GLY A 75 -12.10 10.32 1.99
N ARG A 76 -12.68 11.01 2.97
CA ARG A 76 -11.98 12.01 3.77
C ARG A 76 -11.04 11.36 4.79
N GLY A 77 -9.74 11.61 4.65
CA GLY A 77 -8.74 11.22 5.64
C GLY A 77 -8.86 12.07 6.89
N ARG A 78 -9.53 11.57 7.93
CA ARG A 78 -9.79 12.27 9.21
C ARG A 78 -8.53 12.79 9.88
N ASN A 79 -7.41 12.10 9.66
CA ASN A 79 -6.09 12.42 10.20
C ASN A 79 -5.11 12.95 9.15
N SER A 80 -5.55 13.10 7.90
CA SER A 80 -4.74 13.74 6.87
C SER A 80 -4.65 15.23 7.12
N ALA A 81 -3.56 15.86 6.66
CA ALA A 81 -3.43 17.31 6.71
C ALA A 81 -4.60 17.96 5.96
N ARG A 82 -5.36 18.82 6.66
CA ARG A 82 -6.56 19.53 6.16
C ARG A 82 -7.73 18.63 5.73
N GLY A 83 -7.76 17.36 6.13
CA GLY A 83 -8.88 16.48 5.78
C GLY A 83 -9.03 16.26 4.28
N ALA A 84 -7.92 15.97 3.60
CA ALA A 84 -7.90 15.65 2.17
C ALA A 84 -8.84 14.49 1.84
N ASN A 85 -9.46 14.58 0.65
CA ASN A 85 -10.30 13.54 0.09
C ASN A 85 -9.49 12.68 -0.88
N TRP A 86 -9.56 11.37 -0.74
CA TRP A 86 -8.72 10.43 -1.50
C TRP A 86 -9.57 9.45 -2.31
N PRO A 87 -9.13 9.04 -3.51
CA PRO A 87 -9.73 7.91 -4.20
C PRO A 87 -9.49 6.62 -3.43
N ALA A 88 -10.44 5.68 -3.56
CA ALA A 88 -10.28 4.33 -3.04
C ALA A 88 -9.04 3.64 -3.61
N VAL A 89 -8.44 2.75 -2.83
CA VAL A 89 -7.22 2.03 -3.22
C VAL A 89 -7.50 1.06 -4.37
N MET A 90 -8.61 0.31 -4.29
CA MET A 90 -8.92 -0.77 -5.24
C MET A 90 -8.98 -0.33 -6.71
N PRO A 91 -9.62 0.80 -7.09
CA PRO A 91 -9.55 1.31 -8.46
C PRO A 91 -8.13 1.52 -8.98
N GLY A 92 -7.20 1.96 -8.13
CA GLY A 92 -5.79 2.11 -8.49
C GLY A 92 -5.08 0.78 -8.74
N ILE A 93 -5.31 -0.21 -7.87
CA ILE A 93 -4.81 -1.59 -8.03
C ILE A 93 -5.30 -2.18 -9.34
N GLU A 94 -6.60 -2.04 -9.60
CA GLU A 94 -7.26 -2.54 -10.81
C GLU A 94 -6.75 -1.84 -12.08
N LYS A 95 -6.44 -0.53 -12.01
CA LYS A 95 -5.80 0.19 -13.12
C LYS A 95 -4.43 -0.42 -13.48
N PHE A 96 -3.60 -0.69 -12.47
CA PHE A 96 -2.29 -1.33 -12.66
C PHE A 96 -2.40 -2.79 -13.10
N ARG A 97 -3.39 -3.55 -12.59
CA ARG A 97 -3.68 -4.92 -13.04
C ARG A 97 -3.95 -4.96 -14.54
N ARG A 98 -4.85 -4.09 -15.02
CA ARG A 98 -5.18 -3.99 -16.46
C ARG A 98 -3.99 -3.54 -17.29
N ALA A 99 -3.24 -2.52 -16.83
CA ALA A 99 -2.06 -2.02 -17.54
C ALA A 99 -0.95 -3.08 -17.67
N ASN A 100 -0.81 -3.96 -16.67
CA ASN A 100 0.14 -5.07 -16.71
C ASN A 100 -0.38 -6.30 -17.49
N HIS A 101 -1.63 -6.28 -17.99
CA HIS A 101 -2.31 -7.42 -18.60
C HIS A 101 -2.32 -8.66 -17.69
N ALA A 102 -2.53 -8.45 -16.39
CA ALA A 102 -2.61 -9.53 -15.43
C ALA A 102 -3.98 -10.21 -15.48
N ASP A 103 -4.03 -11.48 -15.10
CA ASP A 103 -5.24 -12.27 -14.93
C ASP A 103 -6.24 -11.56 -14.02
N ALA A 104 -7.54 -11.75 -14.26
CA ALA A 104 -8.58 -11.09 -13.47
C ALA A 104 -8.67 -11.66 -12.04
N GLN A 105 -8.46 -12.97 -11.88
CA GLN A 105 -8.56 -13.64 -10.60
C GLN A 105 -7.20 -13.66 -9.90
N PRO A 106 -7.06 -13.09 -8.69
CA PRO A 106 -5.81 -13.17 -7.95
C PRO A 106 -5.66 -14.51 -7.24
N LYS A 107 -4.41 -14.92 -7.01
CA LYS A 107 -4.08 -15.88 -5.95
C LYS A 107 -4.17 -15.15 -4.61
N VAL A 108 -4.97 -15.68 -3.69
CA VAL A 108 -5.12 -15.14 -2.32
C VAL A 108 -4.28 -15.97 -1.35
N GLU A 109 -3.54 -15.29 -0.48
CA GLU A 109 -2.64 -15.91 0.49
C GLU A 109 -2.71 -15.16 1.82
N ARG A 110 -2.87 -15.89 2.93
CA ARG A 110 -2.69 -15.33 4.28
C ARG A 110 -1.24 -15.49 4.68
N VAL A 111 -0.48 -14.40 4.66
CA VAL A 111 0.99 -14.41 4.88
C VAL A 111 1.37 -14.29 6.36
N SER A 112 0.44 -13.85 7.21
CA SER A 112 0.58 -13.79 8.67
C SER A 112 -0.80 -13.84 9.34
N SER A 113 -0.86 -13.83 10.67
CA SER A 113 -2.13 -13.82 11.41
C SER A 113 -3.05 -12.64 11.06
N ASP A 114 -2.47 -11.52 10.65
CA ASP A 114 -3.15 -10.24 10.39
C ASP A 114 -3.05 -9.75 8.94
N THR A 115 -2.33 -10.44 8.05
CA THR A 115 -2.08 -9.95 6.68
C THR A 115 -2.54 -10.95 5.63
N VAL A 116 -3.35 -10.45 4.70
CA VAL A 116 -3.80 -11.18 3.51
C VAL A 116 -3.29 -10.46 2.27
N CYS A 117 -2.65 -11.20 1.37
CA CYS A 117 -2.20 -10.69 0.08
C CYS A 117 -2.98 -11.31 -1.08
N GLN A 118 -3.26 -10.49 -2.09
CA GLN A 118 -3.79 -10.87 -3.39
C GLN A 118 -2.69 -10.66 -4.44
N SER A 119 -2.41 -11.69 -5.24
CA SER A 119 -1.35 -11.68 -6.24
C SER A 119 -1.97 -11.89 -7.62
N TYR A 120 -1.82 -10.91 -8.50
CA TYR A 120 -2.26 -10.96 -9.89
C TYR A 120 -1.06 -11.27 -10.78
N THR A 121 -1.22 -12.28 -11.63
CA THR A 121 -0.15 -12.81 -12.47
C THR A 121 -0.35 -12.50 -13.93
N ARG A 122 0.73 -12.50 -14.70
CA ARG A 122 0.72 -12.60 -16.16
C ARG A 122 1.67 -13.71 -16.55
N ASN A 123 1.18 -14.72 -17.27
CA ASN A 123 1.97 -15.90 -17.67
C ASN A 123 2.71 -16.53 -16.48
N GLY A 124 2.04 -16.66 -15.33
CA GLY A 124 2.61 -17.24 -14.11
C GLY A 124 3.55 -16.31 -13.30
N ARG A 125 3.87 -15.11 -13.79
CA ARG A 125 4.68 -14.12 -13.07
C ARG A 125 3.81 -13.11 -12.33
N GLU A 126 4.06 -12.91 -11.04
CA GLU A 126 3.40 -11.85 -10.26
C GLU A 126 3.79 -10.46 -10.81
N VAL A 127 2.78 -9.65 -11.11
CA VAL A 127 2.96 -8.27 -11.62
C VAL A 127 2.22 -7.24 -10.78
N VAL A 128 1.18 -7.64 -10.04
CA VAL A 128 0.54 -6.79 -9.05
C VAL A 128 0.29 -7.59 -7.78
N ARG A 129 0.73 -7.08 -6.63
CA ARG A 129 0.43 -7.65 -5.31
C ARG A 129 -0.20 -6.59 -4.42
N LEU A 130 -1.34 -6.89 -3.84
CA LEU A 130 -2.00 -6.08 -2.82
C LEU A 130 -1.97 -6.84 -1.50
N CYS A 131 -1.40 -6.27 -0.45
CA CYS A 131 -1.43 -6.83 0.90
C CYS A 131 -2.22 -5.91 1.83
N LEU A 132 -3.22 -6.47 2.49
CA LEU A 132 -4.06 -5.79 3.47
C LEU A 132 -3.72 -6.28 4.87
N ILE A 133 -3.42 -5.33 5.76
CA ILE A 133 -3.10 -5.58 7.16
C ILE A 133 -4.35 -5.26 7.99
N GLU A 134 -4.95 -6.31 8.54
CA GLU A 134 -6.14 -6.24 9.38
C GLU A 134 -5.85 -5.44 10.65
N GLY A 135 -6.63 -4.37 10.88
CA GLY A 135 -6.44 -3.47 12.00
C GLY A 135 -5.31 -2.45 11.81
N GLY A 136 -4.49 -2.62 10.75
CA GLY A 136 -3.36 -1.76 10.40
C GLY A 136 -3.78 -0.32 10.12
N GLY A 137 -2.95 0.66 10.46
CA GLY A 137 -3.18 2.07 10.08
C GLY A 137 -2.07 2.67 9.23
N HIS A 138 -1.91 3.99 9.34
CA HIS A 138 -1.08 4.77 8.42
C HIS A 138 0.41 4.76 8.79
N ALA A 139 1.11 3.68 8.48
CA ALA A 139 2.55 3.57 8.71
C ALA A 139 3.18 2.40 7.93
N TRP A 140 4.51 2.36 7.97
CA TRP A 140 5.26 1.21 7.47
C TRP A 140 5.04 0.00 8.39
N PRO A 141 4.74 -1.20 7.83
CA PRO A 141 4.55 -2.40 8.64
C PRO A 141 5.80 -2.71 9.47
N GLY A 142 5.62 -2.97 10.77
CA GLY A 142 6.73 -3.30 11.68
C GLY A 142 7.41 -2.09 12.33
N MET A 143 7.01 -0.86 12.02
CA MET A 143 7.51 0.33 12.71
C MET A 143 6.93 0.47 14.11
N GLU A 144 7.66 1.17 15.00
CA GLU A 144 7.10 1.60 16.28
C GLU A 144 5.89 2.49 16.08
N ALA A 145 4.79 2.13 16.76
CA ALA A 145 3.59 2.94 16.74
C ALA A 145 3.85 4.28 17.45
N GLU A 146 3.55 5.38 16.77
CA GLU A 146 3.55 6.72 17.34
C GLU A 146 2.54 6.80 18.50
N VAL A 147 2.74 7.76 19.42
CA VAL A 147 1.85 7.97 20.57
C VAL A 147 0.39 8.12 20.14
N ARG A 148 0.10 8.83 19.03
CA ARG A 148 -1.26 8.98 18.51
C ARG A 148 -1.86 7.65 18.03
N GLN A 149 -1.05 6.79 17.40
CA GLN A 149 -1.48 5.49 16.88
C GLN A 149 -1.78 4.54 18.04
N ARG A 150 -0.92 4.52 19.07
CA ARG A 150 -1.13 3.75 20.31
C ARG A 150 -2.42 4.17 21.04
N ARG A 151 -2.67 5.48 21.18
CA ARG A 151 -3.87 6.00 21.86
C ARG A 151 -5.18 5.60 21.16
N ARG A 152 -5.14 5.36 19.85
CA ARG A 152 -6.31 4.99 19.04
C ARG A 152 -6.43 3.48 18.79
N GLY A 153 -5.52 2.67 19.34
CA GLY A 153 -5.49 1.23 19.12
C GLY A 153 -5.28 0.87 17.64
N VAL A 154 -4.52 1.71 16.93
CA VAL A 154 -4.13 1.48 15.54
C VAL A 154 -2.95 0.53 15.52
N TYR A 155 -3.09 -0.56 14.78
CA TYR A 155 -2.03 -1.53 14.61
C TYR A 155 -0.95 -1.02 13.65
N VAL A 156 0.30 -1.12 14.06
CA VAL A 156 1.47 -0.80 13.21
C VAL A 156 2.53 -1.92 13.30
N GLN A 157 2.51 -2.66 14.41
CA GLN A 157 3.29 -3.87 14.67
C GLN A 157 2.63 -4.72 15.78
N LEU A 158 2.95 -6.01 15.89
CA LEU A 158 2.38 -6.96 16.89
C LEU A 158 2.31 -6.41 18.33
N SER A 159 3.32 -5.67 18.77
CA SER A 159 3.39 -5.09 20.12
C SER A 159 2.45 -3.89 20.36
N SER A 160 1.94 -3.26 19.29
CA SER A 160 1.11 -2.05 19.35
C SER A 160 -0.34 -2.34 19.78
N MET A 161 -0.79 -3.59 19.69
CA MET A 161 -2.04 -4.01 20.30
C MET A 161 -1.86 -4.02 21.82
N ARG A 162 -2.39 -3.00 22.51
CA ARG A 162 -2.74 -3.22 23.92
C ARG A 162 -3.75 -4.36 23.93
N ARG A 163 -3.37 -5.52 24.48
CA ARG A 163 -4.35 -6.50 24.94
C ARG A 163 -5.26 -5.73 25.90
N LYS A 164 -6.44 -5.28 25.45
CA LYS A 164 -7.54 -5.12 26.37
C LYS A 164 -7.75 -6.54 26.88
N ARG A 165 -7.25 -6.84 28.09
CA ARG A 165 -7.77 -7.99 28.83
C ARG A 165 -9.27 -7.77 28.85
N SER A 166 -10.01 -8.56 28.08
CA SER A 166 -11.43 -8.73 28.33
C SER A 166 -11.55 -9.10 29.81
N PRO A 167 -12.44 -8.47 30.59
CA PRO A 167 -12.86 -9.11 31.83
C PRO A 167 -13.35 -10.48 31.41
N SER A 168 -12.80 -11.52 32.03
CA SER A 168 -13.33 -12.87 31.92
C SER A 168 -14.81 -12.82 32.31
N SER A 169 -15.70 -12.75 31.33
CA SER A 169 -17.11 -13.01 31.54
C SER A 169 -17.24 -14.50 31.77
N PHE A 170 -17.24 -14.82 33.07
CA PHE A 170 -17.87 -16.01 33.64
C PHE A 170 -19.18 -16.30 32.90
N TRP A 171 -19.31 -17.53 32.42
CA TRP A 171 -20.60 -18.16 32.19
C TRP A 171 -20.73 -19.28 33.22
N PRO A 172 -21.74 -19.28 34.10
CA PRO A 172 -22.14 -20.49 34.79
C PRO A 172 -23.21 -21.22 33.96
N ILE A 173 -22.96 -22.53 33.80
CA ILE A 173 -23.87 -23.65 33.50
C ILE A 173 -24.51 -23.66 32.10
#